data_AF-A0A4U5UUK6-F1
#
_entry.id   AF-A0A4U5UUK6-F1
#
_cell.length_a   1.000
_cell.length_b   1.000
_cell.length_c   1.000
_cell.angle_alpha   90.00
_cell.angle_beta   90.00
_cell.angle_gamma   90.00
#
_symmetry.space_group_name_H-M   'P 1'
#
loop_
_entity.id
_entity.type
_entity.pdbx_description
1 polymer ?
#
loop_
_entity_poly.entity_id
_entity_poly.type
_entity_poly.pdbx_seq_one_letter_code
_entity_poly.pdbx_strand_id
1 'polypeptide(L)' 'MFDSSLSSLGAKVVVASSGDENHPPENITDGNTNTFWMTTGMFPQEFIIRFAESTEISAVTVDSYNGM' A
#
# COMPACT_ATOMS: atom_id res chain seq x y z
N MET A 1 13.07 -14.20 -0.40
CA MET A 1 12.25 -13.03 -0.03
C MET A 1 12.55 -12.00 -1.10
N PHE A 2 11.56 -11.55 -1.87
CA PHE A 2 11.82 -10.64 -3.00
C PHE A 2 12.30 -9.29 -2.43
N ASP A 3 13.59 -9.01 -2.57
CA ASP A 3 14.30 -7.85 -1.99
C ASP A 3 13.90 -6.48 -2.61
N SER A 4 12.81 -6.44 -3.36
CA SER A 4 12.37 -5.26 -4.11
C SER A 4 10.94 -4.90 -3.73
N SER A 5 10.74 -3.64 -3.35
CA SER A 5 9.42 -3.11 -3.05
C SER A 5 8.50 -3.19 -4.28
N LEU A 6 7.19 -3.24 -4.05
CA LEU A 6 6.20 -3.19 -5.13
C LEU A 6 6.39 -1.93 -5.99
N SER A 7 6.70 -0.80 -5.34
CA SER A 7 6.95 0.46 -6.03
C SER A 7 8.22 0.44 -6.90
N SER A 8 9.29 -0.26 -6.50
CA SER A 8 10.50 -0.39 -7.31
C SER A 8 10.29 -1.28 -8.55
N LEU A 9 9.35 -2.22 -8.46
CA LEU A 9 8.84 -3.01 -9.59
C LEU A 9 7.82 -2.25 -10.46
N GLY A 10 7.57 -0.98 -10.15
CA GLY A 10 6.69 -0.09 -10.93
C GLY A 10 5.21 -0.18 -10.58
N ALA A 11 4.83 -0.95 -9.55
CA ALA A 11 3.46 -0.91 -9.04
C ALA A 11 3.16 0.44 -8.39
N LYS A 12 1.90 0.89 -8.49
CA LYS A 12 1.47 2.19 -7.97
C LYS A 12 0.13 2.07 -7.27
N VAL A 13 -0.04 2.77 -6.16
CA VAL A 13 -1.36 3.05 -5.60
C VAL A 13 -2.02 4.10 -6.49
N VAL A 14 -3.13 3.73 -7.13
CA VAL A 14 -3.85 4.59 -8.10
C VAL A 14 -5.15 5.15 -7.53
N VAL A 15 -5.64 4.57 -6.45
CA VAL A 15 -6.77 5.06 -5.65
C VAL A 15 -6.41 4.86 -4.19
N ALA A 16 -6.68 5.88 -3.38
CA ALA A 16 -6.77 5.80 -1.94
C ALA A 16 -7.99 6.60 -1.50
N SER A 17 -8.81 6.00 -0.67
CA SER A 17 -10.06 6.58 -0.15
C SER A 17 -9.83 7.78 0.79
N SER A 18 -8.63 7.90 1.34
CA SER A 18 -8.20 9.03 2.16
C SER A 18 -6.69 9.30 2.02
N GLY A 19 -6.24 10.49 2.42
CA GLY A 19 -4.83 10.86 2.40
C GLY A 19 -4.46 11.74 3.58
N ASP A 20 -3.42 11.33 4.30
CA ASP A 20 -2.67 12.13 5.26
C ASP A 20 -1.29 12.44 4.65
N GLU A 21 -0.83 13.69 4.74
CA GLU A 21 0.44 14.11 4.11
C GLU A 21 1.67 13.45 4.74
N ASN A 22 1.62 13.09 6.03
CA ASN A 22 2.72 12.44 6.73
C ASN A 22 2.70 10.91 6.54
N HIS A 23 1.52 10.37 6.21
CA HIS A 23 1.29 8.94 6.00
C HIS A 23 0.59 8.68 4.66
N PRO A 24 1.23 9.05 3.53
CA PRO A 24 0.58 9.04 2.24
C PRO A 24 0.46 7.61 1.66
N PRO A 25 -0.40 7.40 0.65
CA PRO A 25 -0.68 6.07 0.12
C PRO A 25 0.54 5.34 -0.48
N GLU A 26 1.56 6.06 -0.94
CA GLU A 26 2.78 5.49 -1.53
C GLU A 26 3.52 4.55 -0.55
N ASN A 27 3.38 4.82 0.75
CA ASN A 27 3.94 4.00 1.82
C ASN A 27 3.38 2.56 1.85
N ILE A 28 2.23 2.28 1.20
CA ILE A 28 1.69 0.90 1.11
C ILE A 28 2.63 -0.02 0.33
N THR A 29 3.39 0.52 -0.62
CA THR A 29 4.14 -0.25 -1.62
C THR A 29 5.65 -0.03 -1.57
N ASP A 30 6.14 0.74 -0.60
CA ASP A 30 7.55 1.15 -0.49
C ASP A 30 8.49 0.06 0.08
N GLY A 31 7.92 -1.02 0.63
CA GLY A 31 8.66 -2.14 1.20
C GLY A 31 9.28 -1.86 2.58
N ASN A 32 8.95 -0.73 3.22
CA ASN A 32 9.44 -0.36 4.53
C ASN A 32 8.30 -0.42 5.56
N THR A 33 8.34 -1.40 6.46
CA THR A 33 7.30 -1.59 7.49
C THR A 33 7.31 -0.52 8.59
N ASN A 34 8.28 0.41 8.60
CA ASN A 34 8.30 1.55 9.50
C ASN A 34 7.52 2.77 8.93
N THR A 35 7.21 2.75 7.63
CA THR A 35 6.33 3.71 6.98
C THR A 35 4.99 3.05 6.68
N PHE A 36 3.91 3.83 6.67
CA PHE A 36 2.56 3.31 6.47
C PHE A 36 1.63 4.38 5.90
N TRP A 37 0.56 3.94 5.24
CA TRP A 37 -0.59 4.77 4.91
C TRP A 37 -1.55 4.82 6.11
N MET A 38 -2.05 6.00 6.44
CA MET A 38 -3.04 6.18 7.50
C MET A 38 -4.38 6.59 6.92
N THR A 39 -5.44 5.90 7.33
CA THR A 39 -6.82 6.33 7.03
C THR A 39 -7.21 7.53 7.87
N THR A 40 -8.01 8.46 7.36
CA THR A 40 -8.38 9.69 8.08
C THR A 40 -9.71 9.60 8.84
N GLY A 41 -10.15 8.38 9.19
CA GLY A 41 -11.39 8.10 9.93
C GLY A 41 -12.58 7.70 9.07
N MET A 42 -13.61 7.15 9.72
CA MET A 42 -14.79 6.48 9.14
C MET A 42 -14.44 5.24 8.31
N PHE A 43 -15.33 4.26 8.31
CA PHE A 43 -15.17 3.00 7.57
C PHE A 43 -16.38 2.78 6.64
N PRO A 44 -16.21 2.09 5.49
CA PRO A 44 -14.99 1.43 5.01
C PRO A 44 -13.97 2.38 4.35
N GLN A 45 -12.74 1.89 4.20
CA GLN A 45 -11.66 2.54 3.45
C GLN A 45 -11.07 1.50 2.48
N GLU A 46 -10.65 1.96 1.30
CA GLU A 46 -10.06 1.16 0.23
C GLU A 46 -8.86 1.84 -0.41
N PHE A 47 -8.01 1.01 -1.04
CA PHE A 47 -6.97 1.44 -1.95
C PHE A 47 -6.88 0.45 -3.12
N ILE A 48 -6.35 0.92 -4.26
CA ILE A 48 -6.16 0.08 -5.46
C ILE A 48 -4.70 0.17 -5.89
N ILE A 49 -4.05 -0.99 -6.04
CA ILE A 49 -2.70 -1.11 -6.58
C ILE A 49 -2.79 -1.54 -8.05
N ARG A 50 -2.09 -0.81 -8.93
CA ARG A 50 -1.89 -1.18 -10.33
C ARG A 50 -0.45 -1.66 -10.51
N PHE A 51 -0.28 -2.89 -11.01
CA PHE A 51 1.01 -3.43 -11.43
C PHE A 51 1.48 -2.79 -12.74
N ALA A 52 2.79 -2.79 -12.99
CA ALA A 52 3.37 -2.23 -14.22
C ALA A 52 2.94 -3.02 -15.48
N GLU A 53 2.69 -4.31 -15.32
CA GLU A 53 2.28 -5.23 -16.37
C GLU A 53 1.32 -6.29 -15.83
N SER A 54 0.86 -7.21 -16.68
CA SER A 54 0.02 -8.33 -16.24
C SER A 54 0.82 -9.25 -15.33
N THR A 55 0.46 -9.31 -14.05
CA THR A 55 1.19 -10.09 -13.03
C THR A 55 0.31 -11.22 -12.52
N GLU A 56 0.86 -12.44 -12.47
CA GLU A 56 0.23 -13.57 -11.79
C GLU A 56 0.41 -13.42 -10.27
N ILE A 57 -0.70 -13.42 -9.54
CA ILE A 57 -0.70 -13.28 -8.07
C ILE A 57 -0.92 -14.66 -7.46
N SER A 58 0.09 -15.16 -6.75
CA SER A 58 0.00 -16.42 -6.00
C SER A 58 -0.36 -16.23 -4.53
N ALA A 59 -0.01 -15.09 -3.95
CA ALA A 59 -0.29 -14.73 -2.56
C ALA A 59 -0.35 -13.21 -2.37
N VAL A 60 -1.09 -12.77 -1.37
CA VAL A 60 -1.13 -11.38 -0.91
C VAL A 60 -0.89 -11.37 0.59
N THR A 61 0.08 -10.56 1.03
CA THR A 61 0.39 -10.32 2.44
C THR A 61 0.22 -8.84 2.74
N VAL A 62 -0.36 -8.52 3.89
CA VAL A 62 -0.59 -7.14 4.33
C VAL A 62 -0.12 -7.01 5.76
N ASP A 63 0.90 -6.18 5.98
CA ASP A 63 1.29 -5.71 7.30
C ASP A 63 0.44 -4.48 7.64
N SER A 64 -0.39 -4.60 8.67
CA SER A 64 -1.30 -3.53 9.09
C SER A 64 -1.30 -3.41 10.61
N TYR A 65 -1.58 -2.20 11.08
CA TYR A 65 -1.76 -1.92 12.49
C TYR A 65 -3.16 -1.36 12.70
N ASN A 66 -3.88 -1.92 13.66
CA ASN A 66 -5.13 -1.37 14.15
C ASN A 66 -4.89 -1.01 15.61
N GLY A 67 -4.60 0.26 15.87
CA GLY A 67 -4.41 0.76 17.23
C GLY A 67 -5.74 0.70 17.97
N MET A 68 -5.76 0.01 19.12
CA MET A 68 -6.68 0.37 20.19
C MET A 68 -6.13 1.58 20.94
#